data_AF-C7C9A9-F1
#
_entry.id   AF-C7C9A9-F1
#
_cell.length_a   1.000
_cell.length_b   1.000
_cell.length_c   1.000
_cell.angle_alpha   90.00
_cell.angle_beta   90.00
_cell.angle_gamma   90.00
#
_symmetry.space_group_name_H-M   'P 1'
#
loop_
_entity.id
_entity.type
_entity.pdbx_description
1 polymer ?
#
loop_
_entity_poly.entity_id
_entity_poly.type
_entity_poly.pdbx_seq_one_letter_code
_entity_poly.pdbx_strand_id
1 'polypeptide(L)'
;MVMRRDEFRVPAAVLRQHLAAGEGYAEISRRYDVGENAVRYRCRRLGLRELVNGRAPSEAALRMALSHSDIPLKAIARAFGVEASTLTRAARLYGLPTDEIGREQLRDAR
;
A
#
# COMPACT_ATOMS: atom_id res chain seq x y z
N MET A 1 -24.52 -24.05 -12.39
CA MET A 1 -24.20 -24.33 -10.97
C MET A 1 -23.18 -23.28 -10.51
N VAL A 2 -23.63 -22.21 -9.85
CA VAL A 2 -22.75 -21.13 -9.39
C VAL A 2 -22.13 -21.59 -8.08
N MET A 3 -20.89 -22.08 -8.13
CA MET A 3 -20.08 -22.38 -6.96
C MET A 3 -20.11 -21.13 -6.05
N ARG A 4 -20.66 -21.27 -4.83
CA ARG A 4 -20.60 -20.20 -3.82
C ARG A 4 -19.13 -19.87 -3.62
N ARG A 5 -18.72 -18.63 -3.94
CA ARG A 5 -17.37 -18.13 -3.63
C ARG A 5 -17.09 -18.46 -2.17
N ASP A 6 -16.15 -19.37 -1.92
CA ASP A 6 -15.71 -19.72 -0.58
C ASP A 6 -15.33 -18.44 0.15
N GLU A 7 -16.16 -18.07 1.13
CA GLU A 7 -15.92 -16.88 1.92
C GLU A 7 -14.64 -17.15 2.71
N PHE A 8 -13.58 -16.43 2.37
CA PHE A 8 -12.30 -16.56 3.06
C PHE A 8 -12.47 -16.25 4.56
N ARG A 9 -12.46 -17.31 5.37
CA ARG A 9 -12.88 -17.33 6.78
C ARG A 9 -11.74 -17.56 7.78
N VAL A 10 -10.49 -17.36 7.35
CA VAL A 10 -9.33 -17.46 8.25
C VAL A 10 -9.54 -16.58 9.49
N PRO A 11 -9.25 -17.09 10.71
CA PRO A 11 -9.38 -16.32 11.94
C PRO A 11 -8.58 -15.02 11.89
N ALA A 12 -9.11 -13.96 12.50
CA ALA A 12 -8.46 -12.64 12.50
C ALA A 12 -7.06 -12.68 13.12
N ALA A 13 -6.83 -13.50 14.14
CA ALA A 13 -5.52 -13.66 14.77
C ALA A 13 -4.47 -14.24 13.81
N VAL A 14 -4.85 -15.24 13.02
CA VAL A 14 -3.97 -15.86 12.02
C VAL A 14 -3.64 -14.88 10.89
N LEU A 15 -4.64 -14.14 10.42
CA LEU A 15 -4.39 -13.07 9.45
C LEU A 15 -3.47 -11.98 9.99
N ARG A 16 -3.63 -11.58 11.25
CA ARG A 16 -2.70 -10.62 11.90
C ARG A 16 -1.28 -11.15 11.95
N GLN A 17 -1.09 -12.43 12.25
CA GLN A 17 0.25 -13.03 12.29
C GLN A 17 0.92 -13.03 10.91
N HIS A 18 0.21 -13.42 9.84
CA HIS A 18 0.75 -13.37 8.48
C HIS A 18 1.14 -11.94 8.08
N LEU A 19 0.25 -10.97 8.33
CA LEU A 19 0.52 -9.57 7.98
C LEU A 19 1.66 -8.98 8.82
N ALA A 20 1.74 -9.31 10.11
CA ALA A 20 2.83 -8.89 10.98
C ALA A 20 4.18 -9.52 10.61
N ALA A 21 4.16 -10.72 10.01
CA ALA A 21 5.34 -11.36 9.43
C ALA A 21 5.74 -10.76 8.06
N GLY A 22 5.00 -9.76 7.56
CA GLY A 22 5.25 -9.09 6.30
C GLY A 22 4.70 -9.82 5.07
N GLU A 23 3.87 -10.86 5.25
CA GLU A 23 3.27 -11.57 4.13
C GLU A 23 2.23 -10.68 3.42
N GLY A 24 2.40 -10.53 2.09
CA GLY A 24 1.48 -9.76 1.26
C GLY A 24 0.18 -10.51 0.96
N TYR A 25 -0.86 -9.79 0.48
CA TYR A 25 -2.12 -10.43 0.11
C TYR A 25 -1.97 -11.55 -0.93
N ALA A 26 -1.04 -11.39 -1.87
CA ALA A 26 -0.75 -12.40 -2.90
C ALA A 26 -0.12 -13.68 -2.32
N GLU A 27 0.67 -13.58 -1.26
CA GLU A 27 1.26 -14.74 -0.58
C GLU A 27 0.20 -15.48 0.22
N ILE A 28 -0.62 -14.75 0.98
CA ILE A 28 -1.76 -15.32 1.72
C ILE A 28 -2.76 -15.97 0.75
N SER A 29 -3.04 -15.32 -0.38
CA SER A 29 -3.90 -15.84 -1.45
C SER A 29 -3.43 -17.22 -1.95
N ARG A 30 -2.14 -17.36 -2.26
CA ARG A 30 -1.54 -18.63 -2.69
C ARG A 30 -1.54 -19.68 -1.58
N ARG A 31 -1.26 -19.28 -0.34
CA ARG A 31 -1.23 -20.18 0.83
C ARG A 31 -2.58 -20.83 1.11
N TYR A 32 -3.66 -20.09 0.93
CA TYR A 32 -5.02 -20.54 1.25
C TYR A 32 -5.85 -20.92 0.02
N ASP A 33 -5.25 -20.93 -1.17
CA ASP A 33 -5.91 -21.20 -2.46
C ASP A 33 -7.20 -20.37 -2.66
N VAL A 34 -7.11 -19.08 -2.36
CA VAL A 34 -8.21 -18.12 -2.53
C VAL A 34 -7.78 -16.94 -3.38
N GLY A 35 -8.72 -16.25 -4.02
CA GLY A 35 -8.41 -15.03 -4.74
C GLY A 35 -7.90 -13.90 -3.83
N GLU A 36 -6.90 -13.13 -4.28
CA GLU A 36 -6.34 -11.99 -3.55
C GLU A 36 -7.43 -10.99 -3.11
N ASN A 37 -8.46 -10.80 -3.93
CA ASN A 37 -9.60 -9.94 -3.61
C ASN A 37 -10.38 -10.42 -2.38
N ALA A 38 -10.47 -11.73 -2.14
CA ALA A 38 -11.14 -12.27 -0.96
C ALA A 38 -10.33 -11.98 0.32
N VAL A 39 -9.01 -12.12 0.25
CA VAL A 39 -8.08 -11.76 1.33
C VAL A 39 -8.17 -10.26 1.63
N ARG A 40 -8.07 -9.41 0.61
CA ARG A 40 -8.19 -7.95 0.71
C ARG A 40 -9.51 -7.53 1.34
N TYR A 41 -10.62 -8.11 0.89
CA TYR A 41 -11.95 -7.81 1.43
C TYR A 41 -12.07 -8.21 2.91
N ARG A 42 -11.55 -9.39 3.28
CA ARG A 42 -11.54 -9.86 4.66
C ARG A 42 -10.69 -8.98 5.57
N CYS A 43 -9.47 -8.64 5.16
CA CYS A 43 -8.58 -7.75 5.92
C CYS A 43 -9.21 -6.36 6.12
N ARG A 44 -9.91 -5.83 5.10
CA ARG A 44 -10.69 -4.59 5.22
C ARG A 44 -11.80 -4.69 6.27
N ARG A 45 -12.60 -5.77 6.25
CA ARG A 45 -13.68 -5.97 7.24
C ARG A 45 -13.18 -6.13 8.67
N LEU A 46 -11.97 -6.67 8.83
CA LEU A 46 -11.33 -6.89 10.12
C LEU A 46 -10.48 -5.70 10.60
N GLY A 47 -10.42 -4.60 9.84
CA GLY A 47 -9.61 -3.43 10.19
C GLY A 47 -8.10 -3.67 10.13
N LEU A 48 -7.63 -4.68 9.40
CA LEU A 48 -6.21 -5.09 9.35
C LEU A 48 -5.40 -4.36 8.28
N ARG A 49 -5.99 -3.35 7.61
CA ARG A 49 -5.35 -2.68 6.47
C ARG A 49 -4.05 -1.95 6.86
N GLU A 50 -3.97 -1.47 8.09
CA GLU A 50 -2.81 -0.78 8.65
C GLU A 50 -1.62 -1.71 8.91
N LEU A 51 -1.83 -3.03 8.92
CA LEU A 51 -0.75 -4.01 9.04
C LEU A 51 -0.12 -4.36 7.69
N VAL A 52 -0.75 -3.96 6.58
CA VAL A 52 -0.31 -4.31 5.21
C VAL A 52 0.24 -3.11 4.49
N ASN A 53 -0.31 -1.93 4.78
CA ASN A 53 0.27 -0.67 4.39
C ASN A 53 1.04 -0.13 5.58
N GLY A 54 2.32 0.18 5.37
CA GLY A 54 3.07 1.03 6.29
C GLY A 54 2.32 2.34 6.56
N ARG A 55 2.76 3.07 7.59
CA ARG A 55 2.23 4.42 7.80
C ARG A 55 2.54 5.29 6.60
N ALA A 56 1.58 6.11 6.20
CA ALA A 56 1.83 7.13 5.19
C ALA A 56 3.04 7.98 5.62
N PRO A 57 3.98 8.28 4.69
CA PRO A 57 5.14 9.09 5.02
C PRO A 57 4.70 10.48 5.51
N SER A 58 5.48 11.06 6.42
CA SER A 58 5.30 12.46 6.81
C SER A 58 5.51 13.38 5.60
N GLU A 59 4.93 14.59 5.65
CA GLU A 59 5.09 15.58 4.58
C GLU A 59 6.55 15.81 4.21
N ALA A 60 7.43 15.99 5.20
CA ALA A 60 8.86 16.22 4.96
C ALA A 60 9.54 15.03 4.27
N ALA A 61 9.25 13.80 4.72
CA ALA A 61 9.80 12.60 4.11
C ALA A 61 9.28 12.39 2.68
N LEU A 62 8.00 12.67 2.45
CA LEU A 62 7.40 12.56 1.13
C LEU A 62 7.92 13.63 0.17
N ARG A 63 8.07 14.88 0.62
CA ARG A 63 8.65 15.98 -0.16
C ARG A 63 10.07 15.65 -0.60
N MET A 64 10.90 15.18 0.34
CA MET A 64 12.27 14.74 0.04
C MET A 64 12.27 13.62 -1.00
N ALA A 65 11.46 12.58 -0.83
CA ALA A 65 11.40 11.48 -1.79
C ALA A 65 10.90 11.91 -3.17
N LEU A 66 9.90 12.78 -3.24
CA LEU A 66 9.34 13.27 -4.49
C LEU A 66 10.29 14.19 -5.27
N SER A 67 11.20 14.90 -4.60
CA SER A 67 12.23 15.72 -5.26
C SER A 67 13.23 14.91 -6.10
N HIS A 68 13.33 13.60 -5.87
CA HIS A 68 14.12 12.69 -6.71
C HIS A 68 13.29 12.26 -7.93
N SER A 69 13.10 13.16 -8.90
CA SER A 69 12.25 12.93 -10.09
C SER A 69 12.66 11.68 -10.90
N ASP A 70 13.93 11.30 -10.83
CA ASP A 70 14.53 10.10 -11.42
C ASP A 70 14.01 8.78 -10.82
N ILE A 71 13.43 8.83 -9.61
CA ILE A 71 12.87 7.64 -8.96
C ILE A 71 11.37 7.52 -9.29
N PRO A 72 10.91 6.39 -9.87
CA PRO A 72 9.50 6.16 -10.13
C PRO A 72 8.67 6.11 -8.83
N LEU A 73 7.46 6.67 -8.85
CA LEU A 73 6.54 6.68 -7.69
C LEU A 73 6.31 5.29 -7.07
N LYS A 74 6.29 4.25 -7.91
CA LYS A 74 6.13 2.86 -7.45
C LYS A 74 7.31 2.39 -6.60
N ALA A 75 8.53 2.80 -6.95
CA ALA A 75 9.73 2.49 -6.18
C ALA A 75 9.73 3.26 -4.85
N ILE A 76 9.32 4.53 -4.86
CA ILE A 76 9.16 5.35 -3.64
C ILE A 76 8.13 4.72 -2.71
N ALA A 77 6.97 4.34 -3.23
CA ALA A 77 5.91 3.71 -2.45
C ALA A 77 6.38 2.40 -1.80
N ARG A 78 7.13 1.59 -2.54
CA ARG A 78 7.77 0.37 -2.01
C ARG A 78 8.79 0.68 -0.91
N ALA A 79 9.59 1.73 -1.05
CA ALA A 79 10.56 2.14 -0.03
C ALA A 79 9.88 2.56 1.28
N PHE A 80 8.70 3.16 1.21
CA PHE A 80 7.87 3.48 2.38
C PHE A 80 6.99 2.32 2.87
N GLY A 81 7.01 1.17 2.18
CA GLY A 81 6.15 0.03 2.51
C GLY A 81 4.65 0.31 2.32
N VAL A 82 4.29 1.21 1.41
CA VAL A 82 2.89 1.58 1.13
C VAL A 82 2.50 1.29 -0.31
N GLU A 83 1.20 1.07 -0.54
CA GLU A 83 0.65 1.07 -1.90
C GLU A 83 0.86 2.45 -2.59
N ALA A 84 1.09 2.45 -3.91
CA ALA A 84 1.25 3.69 -4.69
C ALA A 84 0.03 4.62 -4.58
N SER A 85 -1.18 4.06 -4.46
CA SER A 85 -2.41 4.83 -4.23
C SER A 85 -2.42 5.55 -2.88
N THR A 86 -1.83 4.96 -1.83
CA THR A 86 -1.63 5.58 -0.52
C THR A 86 -0.66 6.75 -0.64
N LEU A 87 0.44 6.56 -1.38
CA LEU A 87 1.43 7.62 -1.62
C LEU A 87 0.83 8.80 -2.41
N THR A 88 0.09 8.54 -3.49
CA THR A 88 -0.60 9.59 -4.25
C THR A 88 -1.61 10.35 -3.40
N ARG A 89 -2.36 9.64 -2.54
CA ARG A 89 -3.30 10.28 -1.61
C ARG A 89 -2.60 11.17 -0.59
N ALA A 90 -1.47 10.71 -0.04
CA ALA A 90 -0.66 11.49 0.89
C ALA A 90 -0.09 12.74 0.22
N ALA A 91 0.46 12.61 -1.00
CA ALA A 91 0.99 13.74 -1.77
C ALA A 91 -0.10 14.79 -2.03
N ARG A 92 -1.30 14.36 -2.44
CA ARG A 92 -2.45 15.25 -2.63
C ARG A 92 -2.87 15.95 -1.33
N LEU A 93 -2.86 15.25 -0.19
CA LEU A 93 -3.19 15.83 1.11
C LEU A 93 -2.22 16.94 1.50
N TYR A 94 -0.94 16.78 1.16
CA TYR A 94 0.13 17.74 1.46
C TYR A 94 0.36 18.77 0.35
N GLY A 95 -0.44 18.76 -0.72
CA GLY A 95 -0.26 19.66 -1.86
C GLY A 95 1.06 19.43 -2.63
N LEU A 96 1.62 18.23 -2.58
CA LEU A 96 2.85 17.88 -3.28
C LEU A 96 2.54 17.34 -4.68
N PRO A 97 3.23 17.81 -5.74
CA PRO A 97 3.08 17.26 -7.07
C PRO A 97 3.67 15.86 -7.17
N THR A 98 2.99 15.00 -7.93
CA THR A 98 3.42 13.62 -8.22
C THR A 98 3.74 13.40 -9.68
N ASP A 99 3.46 14.38 -10.53
CA ASP A 99 3.83 14.38 -11.94
C ASP A 99 5.31 14.75 -12.12
N GLU A 100 5.86 14.43 -13.28
CA GLU A 100 7.27 14.66 -13.59
C GLU A 100 7.62 16.15 -13.50
N ILE A 101 6.85 17.01 -14.18
CA ILE A 101 7.07 18.46 -14.21
C ILE A 101 7.02 19.08 -12.81
N GLY A 102 6.01 18.76 -12.01
CA GLY A 102 5.90 19.33 -10.67
C GLY A 102 6.96 18.79 -9.71
N ARG A 103 7.43 17.56 -9.91
CA ARG A 103 8.55 16.99 -9.13
C ARG A 103 9.89 17.63 -9.46
N GLU A 104 10.12 17.99 -10.72
CA GLU A 104 11.30 18.76 -11.14
C GLU A 104 11.31 20.15 -10.49
N GLN A 105 10.17 20.85 -10.50
CA GLN A 105 10.06 22.15 -9.81
C GLN A 105 10.31 22.04 -8.29
N LEU A 106 9.87 20.94 -7.68
CA LEU A 106 10.14 20.63 -6.28
C LEU A 106 11.63 20.45 -5.97
N ARG A 107 12.41 19.96 -6.95
CA ARG A 107 13.87 19.82 -6.85
C ARG A 107 14.58 21.16 -6.96
N ASP A 108 14.11 22.02 -7.86
CA ASP A 108 14.72 23.33 -8.15
C ASP A 108 14.42 24.38 -7.06
N ALA A 109 13.36 24.19 -6.27
CA ALA A 109 12.97 25.08 -5.16
C ALA A 109 13.82 24.91 -3.88
N ARG A 110 14.97 24.23 -3.94
CA ARG A 110 15.86 23.92 -2.82
C ARG A 110 17.13 24.77 -2.85
#